data_AF-T0N7B0-F1
#
_entry.id   AF-T0N7B0-F1
#
_cell.length_a   1.000
_cell.length_b   1.000
_cell.length_c   1.000
_cell.angle_alpha   90.00
_cell.angle_beta   90.00
_cell.angle_gamma   90.00
#
_symmetry.space_group_name_H-M   'P 1'
#
loop_
_entity.id
_entity.type
_entity.pdbx_description
1 polymer ?
#
loop_
_entity_poly.entity_id
_entity_poly.type
_entity_poly.pdbx_seq_one_letter_code
_entity_poly.pdbx_strand_id
1 'polypeptide(L)'
;MLKNMRNGQYIPGLDGLRAFAVLAVIAYHFNLSFAMGGFLGVDVFFVISGYLITSKILSQLEKGNNFSLREFWIRRIRRLLPAVYTMVTTTFIWVTLFNRKFITTVLSDGLSSIIYGSNWWFIFHKVSYFDSFNSPSPLKNLWSLAIEEQFYIIWPIALLIGLKFYKNRIKFANIILIVALCSALLMGIMYNPCLDPSRVYYGTDTRGFELLIGCYMAMIFPIKKSFVL
;
A
#
# COMPACT_ATOMS: atom_id res chain seq x y z
N MET A 1 24.89 3.74 31.97
CA MET A 1 24.57 2.51 31.22
C MET A 1 23.35 2.77 30.33
N LEU A 2 23.54 3.47 29.20
CA LEU A 2 22.47 3.76 28.23
C LEU A 2 22.80 3.05 26.93
N LYS A 3 22.15 1.90 26.68
CA LYS A 3 22.28 1.14 25.46
C LYS A 3 21.51 1.88 24.35
N ASN A 4 22.21 2.69 23.57
CA ASN A 4 21.68 3.32 22.36
C ASN A 4 21.23 2.27 21.35
N MET A 5 19.97 1.86 21.43
CA MET A 5 19.29 1.03 20.43
C MET A 5 18.89 1.86 19.21
N ARG A 6 19.85 2.37 18.44
CA ARG A 6 19.56 2.88 17.09
C ARG A 6 19.58 1.71 16.10
N ASN A 7 18.54 0.87 16.18
CA ASN A 7 18.40 -0.35 15.39
C ASN A 7 17.41 -0.14 14.23
N GLY A 8 17.95 -0.15 13.00
CA GLY A 8 17.25 0.01 11.73
C GLY A 8 17.71 1.28 11.02
N GLN A 9 18.65 1.16 10.07
CA GLN A 9 19.09 2.30 9.27
C GLN A 9 17.90 2.88 8.50
N TYR A 10 17.47 4.06 8.93
CA TYR A 10 16.53 4.91 8.23
C TYR A 10 17.19 5.36 6.92
N ILE A 11 16.55 5.17 5.78
CA ILE A 11 17.01 5.71 4.49
C ILE A 11 16.08 6.88 4.17
N PRO A 12 16.48 8.12 4.51
CA PRO A 12 15.63 9.29 4.32
C PRO A 12 15.16 9.44 2.88
N GLY A 13 15.98 9.04 1.90
CA GLY A 13 15.66 9.15 0.48
C GLY A 13 14.44 8.32 0.06
N LEU A 14 14.23 7.13 0.63
CA LEU A 14 13.07 6.29 0.29
C LEU A 14 11.78 6.83 0.93
N ASP A 15 11.87 7.39 2.13
CA ASP A 15 10.73 8.09 2.73
C ASP A 15 10.42 9.42 2.02
N GLY A 16 11.45 10.13 1.56
CA GLY A 16 11.30 11.31 0.69
C GLY A 16 10.63 10.97 -0.64
N LEU A 17 10.97 9.82 -1.24
CA LEU A 17 10.34 9.36 -2.47
C LEU A 17 8.86 8.96 -2.25
N ARG A 18 8.52 8.35 -1.11
CA ARG A 18 7.11 8.10 -0.73
C ARG A 18 6.35 9.40 -0.52
N ALA A 19 6.95 10.38 0.15
CA ALA A 19 6.34 11.69 0.33
C ALA A 19 6.11 12.38 -1.02
N PHE A 20 7.10 12.36 -1.91
CA PHE A 20 6.99 12.88 -3.26
C PHE A 20 5.87 12.19 -4.06
N ALA A 21 5.78 10.87 -3.98
CA ALA A 21 4.73 10.08 -4.62
C ALA A 21 3.33 10.49 -4.14
N VAL A 22 3.14 10.68 -2.83
CA VAL A 22 1.87 11.17 -2.26
C VAL A 22 1.57 12.60 -2.73
N LEU A 23 2.56 13.49 -2.74
CA LEU A 23 2.39 14.86 -3.22
C LEU A 23 2.00 14.91 -4.70
N ALA A 24 2.57 14.04 -5.54
CA ALA A 24 2.21 13.91 -6.94
C ALA A 24 0.75 13.49 -7.12
N VAL A 25 0.26 12.54 -6.31
CA VAL A 25 -1.15 12.11 -6.32
C VAL A 25 -2.08 13.25 -5.90
N ILE A 26 -1.70 14.01 -4.87
CA ILE A 26 -2.47 15.18 -4.43
C ILE A 26 -2.53 16.22 -5.56
N ALA A 27 -1.37 16.59 -6.13
CA ALA A 27 -1.28 17.55 -7.22
C ALA A 27 -2.12 17.15 -8.45
N TYR A 28 -2.15 15.86 -8.77
CA TYR A 28 -3.01 15.30 -9.82
C TYR A 28 -4.50 15.53 -9.54
N HIS A 29 -4.97 15.28 -8.31
CA HIS A 29 -6.37 15.52 -7.93
C HIS A 29 -6.76 17.00 -7.89
N PHE A 30 -5.78 17.90 -7.75
CA PHE A 30 -6.00 19.35 -7.88
C PHE A 30 -5.96 19.84 -9.35
N ASN A 31 -5.86 18.94 -10.33
CA ASN A 31 -5.77 19.26 -11.76
C ASN A 31 -4.64 20.25 -12.10
N LEU A 32 -3.51 20.18 -11.39
CA LEU A 32 -2.35 21.01 -11.71
C LEU A 32 -1.74 20.54 -13.04
N SER A 33 -1.55 21.47 -13.98
CA SER A 33 -1.13 21.18 -15.37
C SER A 33 0.20 20.43 -15.47
N PHE A 34 1.13 20.66 -14.53
CA PHE A 34 2.42 19.97 -14.48
C PHE A 34 2.35 18.56 -13.86
N ALA A 35 1.20 18.14 -13.33
CA ALA A 35 1.02 16.90 -12.57
C ALA A 35 0.13 15.86 -13.26
N MET A 36 -0.03 15.91 -14.59
CA MET A 36 -0.83 14.95 -15.36
C MET A 36 -0.43 13.48 -15.14
N GLY A 37 0.85 13.21 -14.81
CA GLY A 37 1.35 11.88 -14.47
C GLY A 37 1.25 11.50 -12.99
N GLY A 38 0.66 12.34 -12.13
CA GLY A 38 0.68 12.14 -10.68
C GLY A 38 -0.09 10.91 -10.18
N PHE A 39 -0.96 10.32 -11.01
CA PHE A 39 -1.59 9.03 -10.72
C PHE A 39 -0.57 7.89 -10.57
N LEU A 40 0.59 7.98 -11.25
CA LEU A 40 1.72 7.04 -11.10
C LEU A 40 2.35 7.09 -9.71
N GLY A 41 2.04 8.12 -8.90
CA GLY A 41 2.51 8.20 -7.53
C GLY A 41 2.02 7.04 -6.68
N VAL A 42 0.83 6.50 -6.92
CA VAL A 42 0.37 5.29 -6.20
C VAL A 42 1.25 4.09 -6.54
N ASP A 43 1.59 3.92 -7.82
CA ASP A 43 2.42 2.81 -8.30
C ASP A 43 3.81 2.85 -7.65
N VAL A 44 4.44 4.03 -7.66
CA VAL A 44 5.74 4.27 -7.01
C VAL A 44 5.65 3.99 -5.50
N PHE A 45 4.59 4.46 -4.85
CA PHE A 45 4.38 4.24 -3.43
C PHE A 45 4.26 2.74 -3.09
N PHE A 46 3.50 1.97 -3.86
CA PHE A 46 3.36 0.51 -3.69
C PHE A 46 4.68 -0.23 -3.92
N VAL A 47 5.41 0.07 -4.99
CA VAL A 47 6.73 -0.54 -5.25
C VAL A 47 7.69 -0.28 -4.07
N ILE A 48 7.76 0.96 -3.58
CA ILE A 48 8.64 1.30 -2.45
C ILE A 48 8.18 0.59 -1.17
N SER A 49 6.88 0.53 -0.91
CA SER A 49 6.32 -0.16 0.26
C SER A 49 6.68 -1.65 0.27
N GLY A 50 6.54 -2.33 -0.87
CA GLY A 50 6.97 -3.72 -1.04
C GLY A 50 8.48 -3.91 -0.82
N TYR A 51 9.30 -3.02 -1.38
CA TYR A 51 10.75 -3.05 -1.24
C TYR A 51 11.22 -2.85 0.21
N LEU A 52 10.69 -1.83 0.89
CA LEU A 52 11.09 -1.45 2.24
C LEU A 52 10.73 -2.52 3.28
N ILE A 53 9.50 -3.03 3.25
CA ILE A 53 9.09 -4.05 4.22
C ILE A 53 9.87 -5.35 4.00
N THR A 54 10.03 -5.78 2.75
CA THR A 54 10.81 -6.98 2.43
C THR A 54 12.26 -6.83 2.89
N SER A 55 12.90 -5.71 2.55
CA SER A 55 14.29 -5.44 2.96
C SER A 55 14.44 -5.38 4.48
N LYS A 56 13.48 -4.79 5.20
CA LYS A 56 13.49 -4.71 6.67
C LYS A 56 13.41 -6.09 7.31
N ILE A 57 12.50 -6.94 6.85
CA ILE A 57 12.33 -8.30 7.39
C ILE A 57 13.59 -9.12 7.10
N LEU A 58 14.07 -9.11 5.85
CA LEU A 58 15.30 -9.83 5.47
C LEU A 58 16.51 -9.37 6.27
N SER A 59 16.69 -8.05 6.46
CA SER A 59 17.79 -7.51 7.27
C SER A 59 17.70 -7.93 8.75
N GLN A 60 16.49 -8.08 9.30
CA GLN A 60 16.32 -8.56 10.68
C GLN A 60 16.69 -10.04 10.80
N LEU A 61 16.27 -10.86 9.84
CA LEU A 61 16.59 -12.29 9.79
C LEU A 61 18.10 -12.54 9.60
N GLU A 62 18.75 -11.80 8.68
CA GLU A 62 20.19 -11.92 8.41
C GLU A 62 21.06 -11.53 9.62
N LYS A 63 20.59 -10.61 10.46
CA LYS A 63 21.28 -10.20 11.70
C LYS A 63 21.13 -11.20 12.85
N GLY A 64 20.46 -12.34 12.62
CA GLY A 64 20.19 -13.33 13.67
C GLY A 64 19.19 -12.85 14.73
N ASN A 65 18.43 -11.79 14.45
CA ASN A 65 17.39 -11.35 15.38
C ASN A 65 16.14 -12.21 15.19
N ASN A 66 15.47 -12.54 16.29
CA ASN A 66 14.13 -13.15 16.24
C ASN A 66 13.14 -12.13 15.67
N PHE A 67 12.75 -12.32 14.41
CA PHE A 67 11.67 -11.55 13.80
C PHE A 67 10.33 -11.98 14.39
N SER A 68 9.66 -11.07 15.10
CA SER A 68 8.33 -11.31 15.66
C SER A 68 7.25 -10.69 14.78
N LEU A 69 6.41 -11.55 14.17
CA LEU A 69 5.21 -11.12 13.43
C LEU A 69 4.28 -10.29 14.30
N ARG A 70 4.10 -10.70 15.57
CA ARG A 70 3.26 -9.98 16.53
C ARG A 70 3.76 -8.56 16.77
N GLU A 71 5.06 -8.37 17.02
CA GLU A 71 5.62 -7.03 17.21
C GLU A 71 5.54 -6.19 15.94
N PHE A 72 5.76 -6.81 14.78
CA PHE A 72 5.64 -6.15 13.49
C PHE A 72 4.24 -5.56 13.29
N TRP A 73 3.18 -6.37 13.49
CA TRP A 73 1.80 -5.90 13.35
C TRP A 73 1.40 -4.90 14.44
N ILE A 74 1.77 -5.11 15.70
CA ILE A 74 1.45 -4.17 16.79
C ILE A 74 2.03 -2.77 16.53
N ARG A 75 3.30 -2.68 16.12
CA ARG A 75 3.94 -1.38 15.79
C ARG A 75 3.20 -0.67 14.67
N ARG A 76 2.64 -1.44 13.74
CA ARG A 76 1.98 -0.93 12.55
C ARG A 76 0.55 -0.46 12.84
N ILE A 77 -0.21 -1.24 13.61
CA ILE A 77 -1.52 -0.87 14.13
C ILE A 77 -1.41 0.43 14.95
N ARG A 78 -0.46 0.52 15.89
CA ARG A 78 -0.26 1.72 16.72
C ARG A 78 0.11 2.98 15.92
N ARG A 79 0.66 2.81 14.71
CA ARG A 79 1.05 3.92 13.85
C ARG A 79 -0.09 4.37 12.93
N LEU A 80 -0.89 3.44 12.41
CA LEU A 80 -1.81 3.72 11.30
C LEU A 80 -3.26 3.79 11.74
N LEU A 81 -3.68 2.95 12.68
CA LEU A 81 -5.06 2.93 13.16
C LEU A 81 -5.50 4.27 13.78
N PRO A 82 -4.66 4.99 14.57
CA PRO A 82 -5.05 6.31 15.08
C PRO A 82 -5.31 7.31 13.95
N ALA A 83 -4.47 7.34 12.92
CA ALA A 83 -4.61 8.28 11.81
C ALA A 83 -5.89 8.02 11.00
N VAL A 84 -6.18 6.75 10.69
CA VAL A 84 -7.42 6.36 9.97
C VAL A 84 -8.64 6.67 10.80
N TYR A 85 -8.62 6.32 12.10
CA TYR A 85 -9.74 6.61 13.00
C TYR A 85 -10.00 8.11 13.09
N THR A 86 -8.96 8.91 13.31
CA THR A 86 -9.07 10.37 13.32
C THR A 86 -9.67 10.89 12.03
N MET A 87 -9.13 10.48 10.86
CA MET A 87 -9.63 10.93 9.56
C MET A 87 -11.11 10.58 9.35
N VAL A 88 -11.52 9.33 9.64
CA VAL A 88 -12.91 8.88 9.48
C VAL A 88 -13.83 9.65 10.42
N THR A 89 -13.47 9.79 11.70
CA THR A 89 -14.27 10.52 12.68
C THR A 89 -14.40 12.01 12.33
N THR A 90 -13.30 12.68 11.95
CA THR A 90 -13.37 14.10 11.58
C THR A 90 -14.18 14.31 10.33
N THR A 91 -14.06 13.42 9.34
CA THR A 91 -14.86 13.47 8.10
C THR A 91 -16.34 13.26 8.40
N PHE A 92 -16.67 12.31 9.28
CA PHE A 92 -18.04 12.05 9.69
C PHE A 92 -18.67 13.24 10.42
N ILE A 93 -17.94 13.87 11.35
CA ILE A 93 -18.38 15.09 12.03
C ILE A 93 -18.61 16.22 11.01
N TRP A 94 -17.65 16.44 10.11
CA TRP A 94 -17.75 17.50 9.10
C TRP A 94 -18.97 17.30 8.19
N VAL A 95 -19.19 16.08 7.69
CA VAL A 95 -20.36 15.74 6.86
C VAL A 95 -21.67 15.91 7.63
N THR A 96 -21.70 15.55 8.91
CA THR A 96 -22.90 15.71 9.76
C THR A 96 -23.27 17.20 9.94
N LEU A 97 -22.27 18.07 10.07
CA LEU A 97 -22.46 19.51 10.26
C LEU A 97 -22.77 20.25 8.95
N PHE A 98 -22.06 19.93 7.87
CA PHE A 98 -22.03 20.77 6.65
C PHE A 98 -22.64 20.10 5.41
N ASN A 99 -22.74 18.77 5.34
CA ASN A 99 -23.20 18.10 4.12
C ASN A 99 -23.90 16.76 4.38
N ARG A 100 -25.07 16.83 5.01
CA ARG A 100 -25.81 15.65 5.52
C ARG A 100 -26.14 14.58 4.47
N LYS A 101 -26.13 14.93 3.17
CA LYS A 101 -26.36 13.99 2.07
C LYS A 101 -25.34 12.85 2.03
N PHE A 102 -24.13 13.03 2.58
CA PHE A 102 -23.07 12.01 2.59
C PHE A 102 -23.00 11.16 3.86
N ILE A 103 -23.90 11.33 4.84
CA ILE A 103 -23.80 10.62 6.13
C ILE A 103 -23.79 9.10 5.93
N THR A 104 -24.72 8.58 5.12
CA THR A 104 -24.83 7.13 4.86
C THR A 104 -23.59 6.61 4.12
N THR A 105 -23.12 7.33 3.11
CA THR A 105 -21.90 7.00 2.35
C THR A 105 -20.66 7.00 3.24
N VAL A 106 -20.44 8.05 4.03
CA VAL A 106 -19.27 8.14 4.92
C VAL A 106 -19.32 7.10 6.03
N LEU A 107 -20.50 6.73 6.51
CA LEU A 107 -20.63 5.66 7.50
C LEU A 107 -20.17 4.32 6.91
N SER A 108 -20.69 3.94 5.74
CA SER A 108 -20.34 2.67 5.10
C SER A 108 -18.89 2.61 4.64
N ASP A 109 -18.40 3.70 4.05
CA ASP A 109 -17.04 3.79 3.53
C ASP A 109 -16.03 3.94 4.67
N GLY A 110 -16.41 4.62 5.74
CA GLY A 110 -15.61 4.74 6.96
C GLY A 110 -15.44 3.40 7.67
N LEU A 111 -16.54 2.65 7.84
CA LEU A 111 -16.48 1.31 8.45
C LEU A 111 -15.61 0.36 7.63
N SER A 112 -15.80 0.30 6.31
CA SER A 112 -14.96 -0.52 5.44
C SER A 112 -13.50 -0.08 5.43
N SER A 113 -13.23 1.22 5.57
CA SER A 113 -11.85 1.75 5.66
C SER A 113 -11.15 1.40 6.97
N ILE A 114 -11.85 1.44 8.11
CA ILE A 114 -11.28 1.09 9.43
C ILE A 114 -10.82 -0.37 9.46
N ILE A 115 -11.56 -1.26 8.81
CA ILE A 115 -11.20 -2.68 8.68
C ILE A 115 -10.25 -2.97 7.51
N TYR A 116 -9.77 -1.93 6.81
CA TYR A 116 -8.91 -2.05 5.62
C TYR A 116 -9.51 -2.90 4.49
N GLY A 117 -10.82 -2.78 4.30
CA GLY A 117 -11.59 -3.44 3.23
C GLY A 117 -12.25 -2.47 2.24
N SER A 118 -11.94 -1.17 2.30
CA SER A 118 -12.58 -0.14 1.47
C SER A 118 -12.43 -0.40 -0.03
N ASN A 119 -11.29 -0.94 -0.49
CA ASN A 119 -11.09 -1.23 -1.90
C ASN A 119 -12.09 -2.28 -2.44
N TRP A 120 -12.32 -3.36 -1.69
CA TRP A 120 -13.32 -4.37 -2.04
C TRP A 120 -14.74 -3.87 -1.85
N TRP A 121 -14.98 -3.08 -0.81
CA TRP A 121 -16.26 -2.39 -0.61
C TRP A 121 -16.64 -1.55 -1.83
N PHE A 122 -15.71 -0.73 -2.33
CA PHE A 122 -15.93 0.09 -3.53
C PHE A 122 -16.13 -0.75 -4.79
N ILE A 123 -15.43 -1.86 -4.93
CA ILE A 123 -15.64 -2.81 -6.03
C ILE A 123 -17.06 -3.38 -6.01
N PHE A 124 -17.52 -3.92 -4.88
CA PHE A 124 -18.83 -4.57 -4.79
C PHE A 124 -19.99 -3.59 -4.90
N HIS A 125 -19.79 -2.34 -4.46
CA HIS A 125 -20.78 -1.27 -4.56
C HIS A 125 -20.66 -0.46 -5.85
N LYS A 126 -19.79 -0.87 -6.78
CA LYS A 126 -19.57 -0.20 -8.09
C LYS A 126 -19.31 1.30 -7.96
N VAL A 127 -18.58 1.70 -6.92
CA VAL A 127 -18.20 3.09 -6.71
C VAL A 127 -17.12 3.44 -7.74
N SER A 128 -17.40 4.34 -8.68
CA SER A 128 -16.40 4.74 -9.67
C SER A 128 -15.28 5.56 -9.01
N TYR A 129 -14.03 5.27 -9.34
CA TYR A 129 -12.87 6.06 -8.96
C TYR A 129 -12.76 7.33 -9.81
N PHE A 130 -12.91 7.17 -11.13
CA PHE A 130 -12.65 8.19 -12.15
C PHE A 130 -13.83 9.11 -12.43
N ASP A 131 -15.04 8.73 -12.02
CA ASP A 131 -16.20 9.59 -12.12
C ASP A 131 -16.13 10.71 -11.05
N SER A 132 -16.16 11.95 -11.55
CA SER A 132 -16.16 13.18 -10.76
C SER A 132 -17.55 13.83 -10.69
N PHE A 133 -18.52 13.37 -11.49
CA PHE A 133 -19.87 13.94 -11.54
C PHE A 133 -20.76 13.48 -10.39
N ASN A 134 -20.53 12.29 -9.84
CA ASN A 134 -21.41 11.67 -8.82
C ASN A 134 -21.06 12.00 -7.35
N SER A 135 -20.43 13.15 -7.08
CA SER A 135 -20.01 13.57 -5.73
C SER A 135 -19.28 12.45 -4.95
N PRO A 136 -18.00 12.21 -5.25
CA PRO A 136 -17.27 11.08 -4.72
C PRO A 136 -17.20 11.08 -3.20
N SER A 137 -17.24 9.87 -2.62
CA SER A 137 -17.02 9.70 -1.17
C SER A 137 -15.76 10.44 -0.71
N PRO A 138 -15.84 11.26 0.35
CA PRO A 138 -14.67 11.95 0.91
C PRO A 138 -13.57 11.01 1.41
N LEU A 139 -13.90 9.72 1.59
CA LEU A 139 -12.98 8.67 2.06
C LEU A 139 -12.47 7.78 0.93
N LYS A 140 -12.76 8.11 -0.34
CA LYS A 140 -12.41 7.31 -1.51
C LYS A 140 -10.92 6.96 -1.54
N ASN A 141 -10.04 7.89 -1.18
CA ASN A 141 -8.58 7.70 -1.19
C ASN A 141 -8.06 6.59 -0.25
N LEU A 142 -8.88 6.09 0.68
CA LEU A 142 -8.49 5.02 1.60
C LEU A 142 -8.42 3.64 0.94
N TRP A 143 -8.82 3.50 -0.33
CA TRP A 143 -8.69 2.25 -1.10
C TRP A 143 -7.22 1.78 -1.17
N SER A 144 -6.27 2.68 -1.40
CA SER A 144 -4.87 2.32 -1.60
C SER A 144 -4.22 1.91 -0.27
N LEU A 145 -4.60 2.58 0.82
CA LEU A 145 -4.21 2.20 2.16
C LEU A 145 -4.72 0.80 2.52
N ALA A 146 -5.97 0.46 2.17
CA ALA A 146 -6.52 -0.88 2.39
C ALA A 146 -5.68 -1.97 1.70
N ILE A 147 -5.30 -1.77 0.43
CA ILE A 147 -4.42 -2.70 -0.30
C ILE A 147 -3.07 -2.83 0.40
N GLU A 148 -2.46 -1.71 0.80
CA GLU A 148 -1.19 -1.71 1.53
C GLU A 148 -1.30 -2.58 2.79
N GLU A 149 -2.32 -2.35 3.62
CA GLU A 149 -2.55 -3.05 4.89
C GLU A 149 -2.77 -4.55 4.70
N GLN A 150 -3.59 -4.94 3.72
CA GLN A 150 -3.77 -6.34 3.34
C GLN A 150 -2.44 -7.00 3.00
N PHE A 151 -1.63 -6.33 2.17
CA PHE A 151 -0.29 -6.80 1.84
C PHE A 151 0.59 -6.94 3.08
N TYR A 152 0.56 -6.01 4.02
CA TYR A 152 1.40 -6.07 5.21
C TYR A 152 0.95 -7.11 6.25
N ILE A 153 -0.29 -7.58 6.18
CA ILE A 153 -0.75 -8.74 6.95
C ILE A 153 -0.21 -10.02 6.28
N ILE A 154 -0.39 -10.15 4.97
CA ILE A 154 -0.13 -11.38 4.21
C ILE A 154 1.37 -11.59 3.96
N TRP A 155 2.08 -10.55 3.52
CA TRP A 155 3.44 -10.64 3.02
C TRP A 155 4.47 -11.13 4.03
N PRO A 156 4.53 -10.65 5.29
CA PRO A 156 5.48 -11.18 6.25
C PRO A 156 5.33 -12.68 6.47
N ILE A 157 4.10 -13.20 6.44
CA ILE A 157 3.82 -14.63 6.55
C ILE A 157 4.31 -15.35 5.28
N ALA A 158 3.91 -14.86 4.11
CA ALA A 158 4.30 -15.45 2.82
C ALA A 158 5.83 -15.48 2.64
N LEU A 159 6.53 -14.41 3.04
CA LEU A 159 7.98 -14.31 2.99
C LEU A 159 8.65 -15.34 3.90
N LEU A 160 8.22 -15.44 5.16
CA LEU A 160 8.81 -16.40 6.12
C LEU A 160 8.57 -17.86 5.68
N ILE A 161 7.35 -18.16 5.21
CA ILE A 161 6.99 -19.47 4.67
C ILE A 161 7.85 -19.77 3.44
N GLY A 162 7.93 -18.85 2.49
CA GLY A 162 8.70 -19.02 1.26
C GLY A 162 10.20 -19.22 1.54
N LEU A 163 10.79 -18.46 2.47
CA LEU A 163 12.20 -18.64 2.86
C LEU A 163 12.45 -20.00 3.54
N LYS A 164 11.44 -20.58 4.21
CA LYS A 164 11.52 -21.93 4.79
C LYS A 164 11.51 -23.02 3.71
N PHE A 165 10.66 -22.88 2.69
CA PHE A 165 10.51 -23.89 1.63
C PHE A 165 11.54 -23.76 0.50
N TYR A 166 11.98 -22.55 0.19
CA TYR A 166 12.92 -22.27 -0.88
C TYR A 166 14.28 -21.89 -0.32
N LYS A 167 15.22 -22.85 -0.30
CA LYS A 167 16.61 -22.60 0.12
C LYS A 167 17.35 -21.58 -0.76
N ASN A 168 16.97 -21.49 -2.04
CA ASN A 168 17.52 -20.50 -2.97
C ASN A 168 16.61 -19.26 -3.02
N ARG A 169 17.08 -18.15 -2.46
CA ARG A 169 16.40 -16.85 -2.43
C ARG A 169 16.04 -16.33 -3.82
N ILE A 170 16.91 -16.51 -4.81
CA ILE A 170 16.68 -16.06 -6.20
C ILE A 170 15.54 -16.85 -6.82
N LYS A 171 15.48 -18.17 -6.60
CA LYS A 171 14.37 -19.01 -7.07
C LYS A 171 13.03 -18.54 -6.49
N PHE A 172 13.01 -18.22 -5.19
CA PHE A 172 11.79 -17.69 -4.57
C PHE A 172 11.44 -16.29 -5.12
N ALA A 173 12.41 -15.41 -5.30
CA ALA A 173 12.19 -14.10 -5.93
C ALA A 173 11.58 -14.23 -7.32
N ASN A 174 12.08 -15.13 -8.17
CA ASN A 174 11.53 -15.35 -9.51
C ASN A 174 10.07 -15.85 -9.47
N ILE A 175 9.69 -16.66 -8.47
CA ILE A 175 8.28 -17.05 -8.27
C ILE A 175 7.43 -15.82 -7.94
N ILE A 176 7.91 -14.94 -7.06
CA ILE A 176 7.22 -13.69 -6.73
C ILE A 176 7.08 -12.79 -7.97
N LEU A 177 8.11 -12.73 -8.82
CA LEU A 177 8.03 -12.01 -10.09
C LEU A 177 6.98 -12.61 -11.03
N ILE A 178 6.90 -13.94 -11.13
CA ILE A 178 5.86 -14.61 -11.93
C ILE A 178 4.46 -14.24 -11.40
N VAL A 179 4.24 -14.25 -10.08
CA VAL A 179 2.97 -13.83 -9.48
C VAL A 179 2.67 -12.36 -9.79
N ALA A 180 3.68 -11.49 -9.75
CA ALA A 180 3.53 -10.09 -10.15
C ALA A 180 3.10 -9.96 -11.61
N LEU A 181 3.74 -10.70 -12.52
CA LEU A 181 3.38 -10.71 -13.94
C LEU A 181 1.96 -11.27 -14.16
N CYS A 182 1.54 -12.29 -13.43
CA CYS A 182 0.17 -12.81 -13.47
C CYS A 182 -0.85 -11.75 -13.00
N SER A 183 -0.54 -10.99 -11.95
CA SER A 183 -1.39 -9.90 -11.46
C SER A 183 -1.52 -8.77 -12.49
N ALA A 184 -0.41 -8.35 -13.11
CA ALA A 184 -0.42 -7.35 -14.18
C ALA A 184 -1.16 -7.84 -15.44
N LEU A 185 -0.97 -9.11 -15.81
CA LEU A 185 -1.69 -9.73 -16.92
C LEU A 185 -3.19 -9.80 -16.64
N LEU A 186 -3.59 -10.17 -15.41
CA LEU A 186 -4.99 -10.16 -14.99
C LEU A 186 -5.60 -8.76 -15.11
N MET A 187 -4.87 -7.72 -14.70
CA MET A 187 -5.29 -6.33 -14.90
C MET A 187 -5.53 -6.02 -16.38
N GLY A 188 -4.60 -6.41 -17.26
CA GLY A 188 -4.72 -6.20 -18.71
C GLY A 188 -5.89 -6.96 -19.34
N ILE A 189 -6.15 -8.20 -18.91
CA ILE A 189 -7.26 -9.01 -19.41
C ILE A 189 -8.61 -8.45 -18.94
N MET A 190 -8.69 -7.98 -17.69
CA MET A 190 -9.92 -7.45 -17.12
C MET A 190 -10.21 -6.00 -17.54
N TYR A 191 -9.20 -5.29 -18.05
CA TYR A 191 -9.36 -3.91 -18.50
C TYR A 191 -10.22 -3.85 -19.75
N ASN A 192 -11.25 -3.02 -19.71
CA ASN A 192 -12.10 -2.72 -20.86
C ASN A 192 -12.15 -1.20 -21.04
N PRO A 193 -11.65 -0.64 -22.15
CA PRO A 193 -11.60 0.80 -22.37
C PRO A 193 -12.97 1.45 -22.53
N CYS A 194 -14.02 0.68 -22.82
CA CYS A 194 -15.39 1.16 -22.97
C CYS A 194 -16.17 1.17 -21.66
N LEU A 195 -15.60 0.66 -20.56
CA LEU A 195 -16.24 0.54 -19.26
C LEU A 195 -15.44 1.27 -18.18
N ASP A 196 -16.08 1.51 -17.03
CA ASP A 196 -15.42 2.07 -15.86
C ASP A 196 -14.28 1.15 -15.36
N PRO A 197 -13.02 1.63 -15.29
CA PRO A 197 -11.88 0.79 -14.93
C PRO A 197 -11.69 0.61 -13.42
N SER A 198 -12.64 1.04 -12.57
CA SER A 198 -12.44 1.04 -11.11
C SER A 198 -12.26 -0.35 -10.51
N ARG A 199 -12.82 -1.40 -11.13
CA ARG A 199 -12.60 -2.78 -10.67
C ARG A 199 -11.13 -3.17 -10.72
N VAL A 200 -10.44 -2.86 -11.82
CA VAL A 200 -9.02 -3.19 -11.98
C VAL A 200 -8.12 -2.19 -11.23
N TYR A 201 -8.62 -0.98 -10.98
CA TYR A 201 -7.91 0.04 -10.21
C TYR A 201 -7.91 -0.23 -8.70
N TYR A 202 -9.04 -0.68 -8.12
CA TYR A 202 -9.14 -1.01 -6.69
C TYR A 202 -8.73 -2.44 -6.35
N GLY A 203 -8.60 -3.32 -7.32
CA GLY A 203 -8.37 -4.75 -7.09
C GLY A 203 -7.00 -5.04 -6.51
N THR A 204 -6.94 -5.65 -5.32
CA THR A 204 -5.66 -6.16 -4.76
C THR A 204 -5.04 -7.21 -5.69
N ASP A 205 -5.88 -7.98 -6.38
CA ASP A 205 -5.52 -8.99 -7.36
C ASP A 205 -4.91 -8.41 -8.64
N THR A 206 -5.38 -7.24 -9.08
CA THR A 206 -4.92 -6.56 -10.31
C THR A 206 -3.82 -5.53 -10.06
N ARG A 207 -3.69 -5.01 -8.82
CA ARG A 207 -2.66 -4.02 -8.42
C ARG A 207 -1.53 -4.61 -7.58
N GLY A 208 -1.66 -5.87 -7.15
CA GLY A 208 -0.66 -6.53 -6.32
C GLY A 208 0.73 -6.59 -6.96
N PHE A 209 0.82 -6.57 -8.29
CA PHE A 209 2.09 -6.60 -9.03
C PHE A 209 3.07 -5.51 -8.60
N GLU A 210 2.61 -4.31 -8.27
CA GLU A 210 3.49 -3.18 -7.88
C GLU A 210 4.23 -3.49 -6.57
N LEU A 211 3.48 -3.94 -5.56
CA LEU A 211 4.03 -4.38 -4.28
C LEU A 211 5.00 -5.56 -4.49
N LEU A 212 4.61 -6.53 -5.31
CA LEU A 212 5.41 -7.73 -5.56
C LEU A 212 6.68 -7.45 -6.36
N ILE A 213 6.68 -6.48 -7.28
CA ILE A 213 7.90 -5.98 -7.94
C ILE A 213 8.86 -5.40 -6.89
N GLY A 214 8.35 -4.59 -5.97
CA GLY A 214 9.13 -4.10 -4.82
C GLY A 214 9.75 -5.23 -4.01
N CYS A 215 8.95 -6.26 -3.69
CA CYS A 215 9.42 -7.45 -3.00
C CYS A 215 10.53 -8.18 -3.76
N TYR A 216 10.32 -8.42 -5.06
CA TYR A 216 11.32 -9.02 -5.94
C TYR A 216 12.63 -8.24 -5.91
N MET A 217 12.57 -6.91 -6.09
CA MET A 217 13.74 -6.05 -6.06
C MET A 217 14.48 -6.13 -4.72
N ALA A 218 13.78 -6.17 -3.59
CA ALA A 218 14.40 -6.32 -2.27
C ALA A 218 15.07 -7.69 -2.09
N MET A 219 14.53 -8.73 -2.72
CA MET A 219 15.13 -10.06 -2.66
C MET A 219 16.39 -10.17 -3.51
N ILE A 220 16.47 -9.49 -4.66
CA ILE A 220 17.67 -9.51 -5.53
C ILE A 220 18.71 -8.48 -5.10
N PHE A 221 18.25 -7.26 -4.80
CA PHE A 221 19.05 -6.12 -4.39
C PHE A 221 18.64 -5.65 -2.99
N PRO A 222 18.90 -6.48 -1.94
CA PRO A 222 18.66 -6.04 -0.59
C PRO A 222 19.43 -4.76 -0.31
N ILE A 223 18.86 -3.90 0.53
CA ILE A 223 19.60 -2.80 1.16
C ILE A 223 20.80 -3.42 1.91
N LYS A 224 21.96 -3.45 1.25
CA LYS A 224 23.24 -3.77 1.87
C LYS A 224 23.83 -2.49 2.45
N LYS A 225 24.45 -2.62 3.64
CA LYS A 225 25.26 -1.55 4.24
C LYS A 225 26.41 -1.21 3.28
N SER A 226 26.30 -0.15 2.49
CA SER A 226 27.46 0.47 1.83
C SER A 226 27.07 1.73 1.07
N PHE A 227 27.25 2.88 1.71
CA PHE A 227 27.85 4.08 1.11
C PHE A 227 28.46 4.89 2.26
N VAL A 228 29.64 4.44 2.70
CA VAL A 228 30.64 5.36 3.22
C VAL A 228 31.61 5.52 2.05
N LEU A 229 31.41 6.59 1.28
CA LEU A 229 32.51 7.23 0.57
C LEU A 229 32.98 8.38 1.47
#